data_AF-A0A1K2HFV8-F1
#
_entry.id   AF-A0A1K2HFV8-F1
#
_cell.length_a   1.000
_cell.length_b   1.000
_cell.length_c   1.000
_cell.angle_alpha   90.00
_cell.angle_beta   90.00
_cell.angle_gamma   90.00
#
_symmetry.space_group_name_H-M   'P 1'
#
loop_
_entity.id
_entity.type
_entity.pdbx_description
1 polymer ?
#
loop_
_entity_poly.entity_id
_entity_poly.type
_entity_poly.pdbx_seq_one_letter_code
_entity_poly.pdbx_strand_id
1 'polypeptide(L)'
;MWINQVFTALHFFSVVEKMILIFWYNKTMRIKIISVGKLKEKYLKAGIAEYVKRLSRFGQVEIVELADEKTPDKASEKENAQILSKEGDRILAKLTDRDFVFSMAIEGKLISSEELSTSLEQAMQQASTLVFIIGGSLGLDPRVKKRANALISFGRITLPHQLMRLVLTEQIYRAFMIREGSPYHK
;
A
#
# COMPACT_ATOMS: atom_id res chain seq x y z
N MET A 1 -17.52 12.07 -15.79
CA MET A 1 -17.21 13.17 -16.72
C MET A 1 -15.96 12.88 -17.57
N TRP A 2 -14.90 12.31 -17.01
CA TRP A 2 -13.67 11.94 -17.74
C TRP A 2 -13.79 10.74 -18.70
N ILE A 3 -14.67 9.77 -18.42
CA ILE A 3 -14.95 8.65 -19.35
C ILE A 3 -15.43 9.19 -20.71
N ASN A 4 -16.34 10.17 -20.70
CA ASN A 4 -16.85 10.74 -21.96
C ASN A 4 -15.79 11.51 -22.75
N GLN A 5 -14.78 12.11 -22.10
CA GLN A 5 -13.68 12.81 -22.80
C GLN A 5 -12.67 11.86 -23.43
N VAL A 6 -12.43 10.69 -22.83
CA VAL A 6 -11.65 9.62 -23.48
C VAL A 6 -12.38 9.09 -24.71
N PHE A 7 -13.70 8.92 -24.63
CA PHE A 7 -14.53 8.46 -25.76
C PHE A 7 -14.57 9.45 -26.95
N THR A 8 -14.57 10.77 -26.71
CA THR A 8 -14.55 11.75 -27.81
C THR A 8 -13.23 11.80 -28.58
N ALA A 9 -12.10 11.46 -27.94
CA ALA A 9 -10.78 11.40 -28.60
C ALA A 9 -10.54 10.09 -29.38
N LEU A 10 -11.44 9.11 -29.26
CA LEU A 10 -11.27 7.75 -29.81
C LEU A 10 -11.88 7.54 -31.21
N HIS A 11 -12.37 8.59 -31.88
CA HIS A 11 -13.04 8.44 -33.18
C HIS A 11 -12.12 7.87 -34.29
N PHE A 12 -10.79 7.94 -34.14
CA PHE A 12 -9.81 7.46 -35.11
C PHE A 12 -9.23 6.06 -34.82
N PHE A 13 -9.59 5.43 -33.70
CA PHE A 13 -9.03 4.13 -33.32
C PHE A 13 -9.91 2.97 -33.82
N SER A 14 -9.25 1.94 -34.34
CA SER A 14 -9.85 0.67 -34.71
C SER A 14 -10.56 0.01 -33.51
N VAL A 15 -11.49 -0.91 -33.79
CA VAL A 15 -12.19 -1.67 -32.74
C VAL A 15 -11.19 -2.39 -31.83
N VAL A 16 -10.08 -2.89 -32.37
CA VAL A 16 -9.02 -3.56 -31.62
C VAL A 16 -8.29 -2.58 -30.70
N GLU A 17 -7.95 -1.38 -31.15
CA GLU A 17 -7.29 -0.37 -30.31
C GLU A 17 -8.22 0.18 -29.22
N LYS A 18 -9.51 0.36 -29.52
CA LYS A 18 -10.53 0.69 -28.52
C LYS A 18 -10.66 -0.42 -27.48
N MET A 19 -10.66 -1.69 -27.91
CA MET A 19 -10.69 -2.83 -27.00
C MET A 19 -9.40 -2.93 -26.18
N ILE A 20 -8.23 -2.64 -26.75
CA ILE A 20 -6.97 -2.58 -26.02
C ILE A 20 -7.02 -1.44 -24.99
N LEU A 21 -7.47 -0.25 -25.35
CA LEU A 21 -7.63 0.88 -24.43
C LEU A 21 -8.63 0.59 -23.33
N ILE A 22 -9.78 0.00 -23.65
CA ILE A 22 -10.79 -0.44 -22.68
C ILE A 22 -10.25 -1.56 -21.80
N PHE A 23 -9.50 -2.52 -22.34
CA PHE A 23 -8.89 -3.62 -21.58
C PHE A 23 -7.76 -3.10 -20.66
N TRP A 24 -6.98 -2.14 -21.13
CA TRP A 24 -5.96 -1.44 -20.35
C TRP A 24 -6.59 -0.59 -19.24
N TYR A 25 -7.73 0.05 -19.55
CA TYR A 25 -8.52 0.84 -18.60
C TYR A 25 -9.30 -0.03 -17.60
N ASN A 26 -9.72 -1.24 -18.00
CA ASN A 26 -10.45 -2.21 -17.17
C ASN A 26 -9.55 -3.18 -16.41
N LYS A 27 -8.21 -3.04 -16.49
CA LYS A 27 -7.32 -3.77 -15.59
C LYS A 27 -7.56 -3.23 -14.19
N THR A 28 -8.40 -3.93 -13.43
CA THR A 28 -8.74 -3.52 -12.06
C THR A 28 -7.49 -3.61 -11.21
N MET A 29 -6.91 -2.45 -10.88
CA MET A 29 -5.76 -2.38 -9.99
C MET A 29 -6.12 -3.02 -8.65
N ARG A 30 -5.20 -3.82 -8.10
CA ARG A 30 -5.33 -4.35 -6.74
C ARG A 30 -4.44 -3.56 -5.81
N ILE A 31 -5.01 -3.06 -4.72
CA ILE A 31 -4.31 -2.34 -3.65
C ILE A 31 -4.41 -3.21 -2.41
N LYS A 32 -3.29 -3.83 -2.02
CA LYS A 32 -3.21 -4.72 -0.87
C LYS A 32 -2.46 -4.02 0.26
N ILE A 33 -3.07 -3.92 1.44
CA ILE A 33 -2.42 -3.39 2.65
C ILE A 33 -2.23 -4.56 3.60
N ILE A 34 -0.98 -5.01 3.73
CA ILE A 34 -0.60 -6.08 4.65
C ILE A 34 -0.09 -5.45 5.95
N SER A 35 -0.61 -5.90 7.08
CA SER A 35 -0.13 -5.44 8.38
C SER A 35 -0.07 -6.57 9.38
N VAL A 36 0.99 -6.57 10.19
CA VAL A 36 1.08 -7.44 11.36
C VAL A 36 0.30 -6.82 12.52
N GLY A 37 -0.46 -7.66 13.24
CA GLY A 37 -1.31 -7.27 14.35
C GLY A 37 -2.76 -7.02 13.93
N LYS A 38 -3.70 -7.52 14.74
CA LYS A 38 -5.14 -7.26 14.55
C LYS A 38 -5.53 -5.90 15.10
N LEU A 39 -6.34 -5.17 14.36
CA LEU A 39 -6.91 -3.92 14.83
C LEU A 39 -8.07 -4.20 15.81
N LYS A 40 -8.10 -3.54 16.96
CA LYS A 40 -9.13 -3.76 17.99
C LYS A 40 -10.02 -2.54 18.19
N GLU A 41 -9.45 -1.37 17.96
CA GLU A 41 -9.96 -0.04 18.26
C GLU A 41 -11.02 0.34 17.22
N LYS A 42 -12.25 0.59 17.68
CA LYS A 42 -13.39 0.88 16.79
C LYS A 42 -13.17 2.14 15.95
N TYR A 43 -12.55 3.17 16.51
CA TYR A 43 -12.32 4.44 15.80
C TYR A 43 -11.30 4.28 14.67
N LEU A 44 -10.23 3.49 14.86
CA LEU A 44 -9.27 3.20 13.80
C LEU A 44 -9.91 2.38 12.69
N LYS A 45 -10.71 1.37 13.04
CA LYS A 45 -11.47 0.58 12.06
C LYS A 45 -12.37 1.45 11.20
N ALA A 46 -13.12 2.36 11.83
CA ALA A 46 -14.02 3.26 11.12
C ALA A 46 -13.25 4.22 10.19
N GLY A 47 -12.16 4.83 10.67
CA GLY A 47 -11.33 5.71 9.85
C GLY A 47 -10.71 5.00 8.65
N ILE A 48 -10.19 3.78 8.85
CA ILE A 48 -9.63 2.98 7.76
C ILE A 48 -10.71 2.58 6.76
N ALA A 49 -11.89 2.15 7.23
CA ALA A 49 -13.00 1.77 6.37
C ALA A 49 -13.47 2.93 5.47
N GLU A 50 -13.46 4.16 5.98
CA GLU A 50 -13.78 5.36 5.19
C GLU A 50 -12.79 5.53 4.03
N TYR A 51 -11.48 5.43 4.28
CA TYR A 51 -10.49 5.55 3.20
C TYR A 51 -10.46 4.35 2.26
N VAL A 52 -10.72 3.14 2.73
CA VAL A 52 -10.91 1.95 1.87
C VAL A 52 -12.07 2.15 0.92
N LYS A 53 -13.22 2.64 1.43
CA LYS A 53 -14.38 2.97 0.60
C LYS A 53 -14.02 4.02 -0.46
N ARG A 54 -13.30 5.07 -0.09
CA ARG A 54 -12.86 6.11 -1.04
C ARG A 54 -11.84 5.59 -2.06
N LEU A 55 -10.96 4.67 -1.67
CA LEU A 55 -9.98 4.03 -2.55
C LEU A 55 -10.61 3.05 -3.55
N SER A 56 -11.77 2.47 -3.23
CA SER A 56 -12.45 1.47 -4.07
C SER A 56 -12.77 1.94 -5.51
N ARG A 57 -12.85 3.26 -5.73
CA ARG A 57 -13.01 3.84 -7.08
C ARG A 57 -11.77 3.70 -7.97
N PHE A 58 -10.61 3.43 -7.38
CA PHE A 58 -9.33 3.29 -8.09
C PHE A 58 -8.95 1.82 -8.32
N GLY A 59 -9.62 0.88 -7.65
CA GLY A 59 -9.31 -0.53 -7.74
C GLY A 59 -9.87 -1.34 -6.59
N GLN A 60 -9.62 -2.65 -6.63
CA GLN A 60 -9.97 -3.55 -5.54
C GLN A 60 -9.00 -3.33 -4.38
N VAL A 61 -9.53 -2.96 -3.22
CA VAL A 61 -8.74 -2.75 -2.00
C VAL A 61 -8.90 -3.94 -1.07
N GLU A 62 -7.79 -4.49 -0.62
CA GLU A 62 -7.73 -5.62 0.31
C GLU A 62 -6.88 -5.23 1.52
N ILE A 63 -7.40 -5.45 2.73
CA ILE A 63 -6.63 -5.36 3.97
C ILE A 63 -6.36 -6.77 4.48
N VAL A 64 -5.08 -7.12 4.61
CA VAL A 64 -4.63 -8.42 5.10
C VAL A 64 -4.01 -8.24 6.49
N GLU A 65 -4.74 -8.67 7.51
CA GLU A 65 -4.24 -8.69 8.89
C GLU A 65 -3.54 -10.02 9.18
N LEU A 66 -2.27 -9.94 9.56
CA LEU A 66 -1.47 -11.09 9.98
C LEU A 66 -1.38 -11.14 11.50
N ALA A 67 -1.28 -12.34 12.06
CA ALA A 67 -1.06 -12.50 13.49
C ALA A 67 0.31 -11.94 13.88
N ASP A 68 0.34 -11.14 14.94
CA ASP A 68 1.53 -10.68 15.64
C ASP A 68 2.05 -11.76 16.59
N GLU A 69 3.36 -11.76 16.85
CA GLU A 69 3.91 -12.50 17.98
C GLU A 69 3.94 -11.60 19.23
N LYS A 70 3.88 -12.22 20.41
CA LYS A 70 4.11 -11.49 21.65
C LYS A 70 5.55 -10.98 21.66
N THR A 71 5.73 -9.71 22.02
CA THR A 71 7.04 -9.07 22.19
C THR A 71 7.28 -8.82 23.68
N PRO A 72 8.01 -9.68 24.40
CA PRO A 72 8.35 -9.45 25.80
C PRO A 72 9.24 -8.21 25.98
N ASP A 73 9.02 -7.42 27.03
CA ASP A 73 9.76 -6.18 27.33
C ASP A 73 11.28 -6.36 27.53
N LYS A 74 11.76 -7.61 27.65
CA LYS A 74 13.17 -7.98 27.83
C LYS A 74 13.59 -9.16 26.95
N ALA A 75 12.99 -9.30 25.77
CA ALA A 75 13.38 -10.33 24.82
C ALA A 75 14.85 -10.15 24.41
N SER A 76 15.59 -11.26 24.40
CA SER A 76 16.95 -11.31 23.86
C SER A 76 16.96 -11.00 22.36
N GLU A 77 18.12 -10.63 21.81
CA GLU A 77 18.27 -10.41 20.38
C GLU A 77 17.87 -11.63 19.55
N LYS A 78 18.14 -12.84 20.06
CA LYS A 78 17.74 -14.10 19.43
C LYS A 78 16.22 -14.27 19.40
N GLU A 79 15.52 -13.94 20.48
CA GLU A 79 14.07 -13.98 20.53
C GLU A 79 13.44 -12.93 19.60
N ASN A 80 13.99 -11.71 19.59
CA ASN A 80 13.55 -10.67 18.66
C ASN A 80 13.73 -11.08 17.20
N ALA A 81 14.86 -11.70 16.86
CA ALA A 81 15.11 -12.23 15.53
C ALA A 81 14.13 -13.36 15.16
N GLN A 82 13.78 -14.24 16.10
CA GLN A 82 12.79 -15.30 15.87
C GLN A 82 11.38 -14.73 15.65
N ILE A 83 10.99 -13.72 16.42
CA ILE A 83 9.71 -13.01 16.25
C ILE A 83 9.64 -12.37 14.86
N LEU A 84 10.65 -11.57 14.49
CA LEU A 84 10.75 -10.94 13.18
C LEU A 84 10.69 -11.99 12.07
N SER A 85 11.40 -13.11 12.24
CA SER A 85 11.43 -14.19 11.25
C SER A 85 10.05 -14.79 10.98
N LYS A 86 9.31 -15.13 12.05
CA LYS A 86 7.95 -15.69 11.91
C LYS A 86 6.97 -14.70 11.27
N GLU A 87 7.02 -13.43 11.68
CA GLU A 87 6.19 -12.39 11.09
C GLU A 87 6.56 -12.14 9.62
N GLY A 88 7.85 -12.17 9.31
CA GLY A 88 8.40 -12.09 7.95
C GLY A 88 7.90 -13.22 7.07
N ASP A 89 7.90 -14.46 7.54
CA ASP A 89 7.38 -15.61 6.79
C ASP A 89 5.90 -15.44 6.44
N ARG A 90 5.09 -14.94 7.41
CA ARG A 90 3.66 -14.66 7.17
C ARG A 90 3.45 -13.57 6.12
N ILE A 91 4.29 -12.53 6.13
CA ILE A 91 4.23 -11.44 5.14
C ILE A 91 4.61 -11.97 3.77
N LEU A 92 5.76 -12.64 3.64
CA LEU A 92 6.29 -13.15 2.37
C LEU A 92 5.32 -14.14 1.72
N ALA A 93 4.63 -14.97 2.51
CA ALA A 93 3.59 -15.88 2.02
C ALA A 93 2.36 -15.19 1.38
N LYS A 94 2.23 -13.87 1.51
CA LYS A 94 1.14 -13.07 0.91
C LYS A 94 1.58 -12.27 -0.32
N LEU A 95 2.84 -12.39 -0.70
CA LEU A 95 3.44 -11.71 -1.85
C LEU A 95 3.61 -12.66 -3.02
N THR A 96 3.58 -12.10 -4.23
CA THR A 96 4.02 -12.77 -5.46
C THR A 96 5.18 -12.00 -6.07
N ASP A 97 5.95 -12.62 -6.96
CA ASP A 97 7.06 -11.94 -7.64
C ASP A 97 6.61 -10.78 -8.56
N ARG A 98 5.32 -10.75 -8.92
CA ARG A 98 4.73 -9.70 -9.76
C ARG A 98 4.18 -8.51 -8.98
N ASP A 99 4.15 -8.59 -7.65
CA ASP A 99 3.68 -7.52 -6.80
C ASP A 99 4.71 -6.38 -6.75
N PHE A 100 4.26 -5.13 -6.85
CA PHE A 100 5.10 -3.98 -6.51
C PHE A 100 4.94 -3.67 -5.03
N VAL A 101 6.02 -3.76 -4.27
CA VAL A 101 5.99 -3.77 -2.81
C VAL A 101 6.58 -2.50 -2.23
N PHE A 102 5.74 -1.75 -1.51
CA PHE A 102 6.11 -0.63 -0.65
C PHE A 102 6.17 -1.11 0.81
N SER A 103 7.33 -1.03 1.44
CA SER A 103 7.51 -1.43 2.85
C SER A 103 7.72 -0.20 3.72
N MET A 104 6.90 -0.06 4.76
CA MET A 104 7.01 1.04 5.71
C MET A 104 8.09 0.72 6.74
N ALA A 105 9.14 1.53 6.78
CA ALA A 105 10.29 1.34 7.65
C ALA A 105 10.84 2.69 8.11
N ILE A 106 11.25 2.81 9.38
CA ILE A 106 11.73 4.08 9.96
C ILE A 106 12.98 4.58 9.21
N GLU A 107 13.85 3.65 8.81
CA GLU A 107 15.05 3.88 8.00
C GLU A 107 14.79 4.03 6.49
N GLY A 108 13.53 3.95 6.06
CA GLY A 108 13.14 4.14 4.66
C GLY A 108 13.35 5.57 4.17
N LYS A 109 13.21 5.79 2.85
CA LYS A 109 13.31 7.13 2.26
C LYS A 109 12.17 7.99 2.80
N LEU A 110 12.51 9.18 3.30
CA LEU A 110 11.53 10.23 3.59
C LEU A 110 11.06 10.82 2.27
N ILE A 111 9.75 10.83 2.05
CA ILE A 111 9.14 11.34 0.82
C ILE A 111 7.96 12.26 1.13
N SER A 112 7.70 13.21 0.23
CA SER A 112 6.47 13.99 0.24
C SER A 112 5.27 13.19 -0.28
N SER A 113 4.05 13.72 -0.12
CA SER A 113 2.84 13.12 -0.71
C SER A 113 2.88 13.10 -2.24
N GLU A 114 3.49 14.11 -2.87
CA GLU A 114 3.69 14.21 -4.32
C GLU A 114 4.70 13.17 -4.82
N GLU A 115 5.79 12.95 -4.08
CA GLU A 115 6.76 11.90 -4.38
C GLU A 115 6.13 10.51 -4.23
N LEU A 116 5.25 10.31 -3.24
CA LEU A 116 4.46 9.09 -3.10
C LEU A 116 3.52 8.90 -4.29
N SER A 117 2.82 9.96 -4.72
CA SER A 117 1.97 9.94 -5.92
C SER A 117 2.74 9.53 -7.17
N THR A 118 3.92 10.13 -7.37
CA THR A 118 4.81 9.82 -8.50
C THR A 118 5.28 8.37 -8.47
N SER A 119 5.71 7.90 -7.30
CA SER A 119 6.17 6.51 -7.11
C SER A 119 5.03 5.51 -7.34
N LEU A 120 3.82 5.86 -6.91
CA LEU A 120 2.61 5.06 -7.12
C LEU A 120 2.28 4.95 -8.60
N GLU A 121 2.33 6.05 -9.36
CA GLU A 121 2.10 6.03 -10.80
C GLU A 121 3.11 5.14 -11.54
N GLN A 122 4.40 5.25 -11.20
CA GLN A 122 5.46 4.39 -11.76
C GLN A 122 5.24 2.91 -11.42
N ALA A 123 4.77 2.62 -10.20
CA ALA A 123 4.48 1.25 -9.78
C ALA A 123 3.29 0.64 -10.54
N MET A 124 2.26 1.45 -10.84
CA MET A 124 1.10 1.00 -11.62
C MET A 124 1.46 0.58 -13.06
N GLN A 125 2.53 1.15 -13.63
CA GLN A 125 3.04 0.75 -14.94
C GLN A 125 3.76 -0.60 -14.91
N GLN A 126 4.31 -0.98 -13.74
CA GLN A 126 5.11 -2.19 -13.56
C GLN A 126 4.29 -3.39 -13.05
N ALA A 127 3.26 -3.14 -12.23
CA ALA A 127 2.49 -4.19 -11.58
C ALA A 127 0.99 -3.89 -11.57
N SER A 128 0.20 -4.96 -11.63
CA SER A 128 -1.26 -4.90 -11.43
C SER A 128 -1.68 -4.94 -9.96
N THR A 129 -0.74 -5.22 -9.06
CA THR A 129 -0.97 -5.34 -7.62
C THR A 129 0.08 -4.51 -6.89
N LEU A 130 -0.38 -3.48 -6.19
CA LEU A 130 0.43 -2.65 -5.30
C LEU A 130 0.24 -3.17 -3.88
N VAL A 131 1.34 -3.50 -3.22
CA VAL A 131 1.33 -4.03 -1.86
C VAL A 131 2.02 -3.05 -0.92
N PHE A 132 1.33 -2.64 0.14
CA PHE A 132 1.84 -1.77 1.18
C PHE A 132 1.98 -2.59 2.47
N ILE A 133 3.16 -2.61 3.08
CA ILE A 133 3.48 -3.47 4.22
C ILE A 133 3.77 -2.64 5.47
N ILE A 134 3.10 -2.99 6.57
CA ILE A 134 3.36 -2.47 7.92
C ILE A 134 3.80 -3.62 8.83
N GLY A 135 4.96 -3.45 9.46
CA GLY A 135 5.51 -4.43 10.41
C GLY A 135 4.82 -4.44 11.77
N GLY A 136 5.23 -5.40 12.60
CA GLY A 136 4.82 -5.50 13.99
C GLY A 136 5.59 -4.53 14.88
N SER A 137 5.57 -4.74 16.20
CA SER A 137 6.25 -3.89 17.18
C SER A 137 7.77 -3.81 16.98
N LEU A 138 8.39 -4.87 16.45
CA LEU A 138 9.83 -4.92 16.15
C LEU A 138 10.18 -4.41 14.75
N GLY A 139 9.19 -4.00 13.95
CA GLY A 139 9.38 -3.59 12.56
C GLY A 139 9.28 -4.75 11.57
N LEU A 140 10.18 -4.80 10.59
CA LEU A 140 10.15 -5.75 9.48
C LEU A 140 11.41 -6.63 9.46
N ASP A 141 11.21 -7.90 9.14
CA ASP A 141 12.30 -8.83 8.86
C ASP A 141 13.14 -8.34 7.66
N PRO A 142 14.49 -8.45 7.71
CA PRO A 142 15.37 -8.04 6.62
C PRO A 142 15.01 -8.62 5.25
N ARG A 143 14.46 -9.84 5.19
CA ARG A 143 14.01 -10.49 3.95
C ARG A 143 12.81 -9.78 3.32
N VAL A 144 11.88 -9.27 4.15
CA VAL A 144 10.76 -8.45 3.68
C VAL A 144 11.27 -7.11 3.14
N LYS A 145 12.21 -6.48 3.84
CA LYS A 145 12.85 -5.23 3.37
C LYS A 145 13.57 -5.44 2.04
N LYS A 146 14.30 -6.55 1.90
CA LYS A 146 14.99 -6.94 0.66
C LYS A 146 14.02 -7.21 -0.49
N ARG A 147 12.83 -7.78 -0.20
CA ARG A 147 11.80 -7.99 -1.21
C ARG A 147 11.13 -6.68 -1.64
N ALA A 148 11.16 -5.64 -0.83
CA ALA A 148 10.50 -4.38 -1.15
C ALA A 148 11.10 -3.73 -2.42
N ASN A 149 10.23 -3.22 -3.29
CA ASN A 149 10.64 -2.37 -4.40
C ASN A 149 10.93 -0.94 -3.93
N ALA A 150 10.26 -0.50 -2.85
CA ALA A 150 10.50 0.78 -2.20
C ALA A 150 10.39 0.65 -0.67
N LEU A 151 11.35 1.26 0.04
CA LEU A 151 11.32 1.43 1.49
C LEU A 151 11.01 2.89 1.81
N ILE A 152 9.90 3.13 2.51
CA ILE A 152 9.37 4.47 2.78
C ILE A 152 9.27 4.69 4.28
N SER A 153 9.69 5.88 4.71
CA SER A 153 9.55 6.35 6.10
C SER A 153 8.48 7.44 6.18
N PHE A 154 7.63 7.37 7.19
CA PHE A 154 6.61 8.38 7.51
C PHE A 154 7.13 9.44 8.51
N GLY A 155 8.44 9.44 8.77
CA GLY A 155 9.09 10.38 9.67
C GLY A 155 10.01 9.70 10.66
N ARG A 156 10.66 10.51 11.49
CA ARG A 156 11.58 10.04 12.54
C ARG A 156 10.87 9.59 13.81
N ILE A 157 9.59 9.94 13.97
CA ILE A 157 8.79 9.58 15.14
C ILE A 157 8.20 8.19 14.91
N THR A 158 8.31 7.34 15.91
CA THR A 158 7.69 6.00 15.90
C THR A 158 6.18 6.13 16.06
N LEU A 159 5.44 5.78 15.02
CA LEU A 159 3.98 5.64 15.07
C LEU A 159 3.61 4.21 15.48
N PRO A 160 2.65 4.02 16.42
CA PRO A 160 2.11 2.70 16.69
C PRO A 160 1.56 2.06 15.40
N HIS A 161 1.87 0.79 15.15
CA HIS A 161 1.54 0.11 13.89
C HIS A 161 0.04 0.20 13.50
N GLN A 162 -0.85 0.21 14.49
CA GLN A 162 -2.29 0.39 14.28
C GLN A 162 -2.65 1.80 13.76
N LEU A 163 -2.07 2.84 14.34
CA LEU A 163 -2.24 4.22 13.88
C LEU A 163 -1.59 4.42 12.51
N MET A 164 -0.40 3.85 12.31
CA MET A 164 0.31 3.87 11.05
C MET A 164 -0.55 3.31 9.90
N ARG A 165 -1.39 2.30 10.17
CA ARG A 165 -2.32 1.76 9.16
C ARG A 165 -3.36 2.79 8.71
N LEU A 166 -3.94 3.55 9.63
CA LEU A 166 -4.87 4.63 9.28
C LEU A 166 -4.17 5.71 8.44
N VAL A 167 -3.01 6.16 8.91
CA VAL A 167 -2.21 7.20 8.24
C VAL A 167 -1.79 6.76 6.84
N LEU A 168 -1.31 5.52 6.69
CA LEU A 168 -0.94 4.97 5.39
C LEU A 168 -2.12 4.86 4.45
N THR A 169 -3.28 4.37 4.92
CA THR A 169 -4.48 4.23 4.07
C THR A 169 -4.93 5.60 3.56
N GLU A 170 -4.86 6.64 4.39
CA GLU A 170 -5.12 8.02 3.98
C GLU A 170 -4.11 8.52 2.95
N GLN A 171 -2.81 8.29 3.17
CA GLN A 171 -1.77 8.75 2.25
C GLN A 171 -1.81 8.03 0.89
N ILE A 172 -2.20 6.76 0.84
CA ILE A 172 -2.46 6.07 -0.43
C ILE A 172 -3.61 6.77 -1.16
N TYR A 173 -4.71 7.09 -0.46
CA TYR A 173 -5.82 7.84 -1.04
C TYR A 173 -5.41 9.23 -1.54
N ARG A 174 -4.60 9.94 -0.76
CA ARG A 174 -4.03 11.24 -1.12
C ARG A 174 -3.17 11.14 -2.37
N ALA A 175 -2.29 10.15 -2.45
CA ALA A 175 -1.44 9.91 -3.62
C ALA A 175 -2.29 9.70 -4.90
N PHE A 176 -3.33 8.89 -4.84
CA PHE A 176 -4.27 8.77 -5.96
C PHE A 176 -4.99 10.09 -6.29
N MET A 177 -5.35 10.87 -5.28
CA MET A 177 -5.98 12.18 -5.50
C MET A 177 -5.05 13.19 -6.16
N ILE A 178 -3.79 13.23 -5.76
CA ILE A 178 -2.76 14.07 -6.40
C ILE A 178 -2.60 13.66 -7.87
N ARG A 179 -2.49 12.36 -8.15
CA ARG A 179 -2.41 11.82 -9.52
C ARG A 179 -3.58 12.27 -10.41
N GLU A 180 -4.80 12.34 -9.87
CA GLU A 180 -5.98 12.80 -10.62
C GLU A 180 -6.09 14.34 -10.71
N GLY A 181 -5.13 15.10 -10.18
CA GLY A 181 -5.18 16.57 -10.17
C GLY A 181 -6.26 17.15 -9.24
N SER A 182 -6.65 16.40 -8.20
CA SER A 182 -7.74 16.79 -7.30
C SER A 182 -7.35 17.87 -6.29
N PRO A 183 -8.26 18.80 -5.94
CA PRO A 183 -8.03 19.83 -4.91
C PRO A 183 -8.06 19.29 -3.47
N TYR A 184 -8.16 17.97 -3.28
CA TYR A 184 -8.06 17.34 -1.96
C TYR A 184 -6.69 17.58 -1.31
N HIS A 185 -5.66 17.67 -2.15
CA HIS A 185 -4.32 18.09 -1.72
C HIS A 185 -4.24 19.61 -1.78
N LYS A 186 -3.78 20.23 -0.69
CA LYS A 186 -3.58 21.67 -0.53
C LYS A 186 -2.23 21.93 0.08
#